data_AF-A0AA41Z3Y9-F1
#
_entry.id   AF-A0AA41Z3Y9-F1
#
_cell.length_a   1.000
_cell.length_b   1.000
_cell.length_c   1.000
_cell.angle_alpha   90.00
_cell.angle_beta   90.00
_cell.angle_gamma   90.00
#
_symmetry.space_group_name_H-M   'P 1'
#
loop_
_entity.id
_entity.type
_entity.pdbx_description
1 polymer ?
#
loop_
_entity_poly.entity_id
_entity_poly.type
_entity_poly.pdbx_seq_one_letter_code
_entity_poly.pdbx_strand_id
1 'polypeptide(L)' 'MAQEVGGVSMLIDAKNGRAAAWYAGYGAVLQLDPLLSLVLSFTTVADAVATARSL' A
#
# COMPACT_ATOMS: atom_id res chain seq x y z
N MET A 1 -8.70 4.93 -25.60
CA MET A 1 -8.52 3.59 -24.99
C MET A 1 -7.58 3.80 -23.81
N ALA A 2 -8.10 3.81 -22.58
CA ALA A 2 -7.24 3.86 -21.40
C ALA A 2 -6.60 2.48 -21.28
N GLN A 3 -5.31 2.39 -21.61
CA GLN A 3 -4.50 1.21 -21.32
C GLN A 3 -4.69 0.92 -19.82
N GLU A 4 -5.00 -0.31 -19.47
CA GLU A 4 -4.92 -0.76 -18.09
C GLU A 4 -3.46 -0.57 -17.67
N VAL A 5 -3.16 0.56 -17.02
CA VAL A 5 -1.85 0.83 -16.43
C VAL A 5 -1.83 -0.07 -15.20
N GLY A 6 -1.51 -1.35 -15.41
CA GLY A 6 -1.49 -2.38 -14.40
C GLY A 6 -0.44 -2.09 -13.34
N GLY A 7 -0.70 -1.10 -12.48
CA GLY A 7 -0.05 -0.98 -11.19
C GLY A 7 -0.56 -2.11 -10.32
N VAL A 8 0.31 -3.02 -9.89
CA VAL A 8 -0.06 -4.10 -8.98
C VAL A 8 -0.07 -3.65 -7.51
N SER A 9 0.57 -2.50 -7.24
CA SER A 9 0.77 -1.95 -5.90
C SER A 9 1.08 -0.44 -5.91
N MET A 10 0.90 0.20 -4.76
CA MET A 10 1.37 1.54 -4.42
C MET A 10 2.73 1.47 -3.73
N LEU A 11 3.73 2.18 -4.28
CA LEU A 11 5.02 2.41 -3.60
C LEU A 11 4.89 3.64 -2.70
N ILE A 12 5.28 3.50 -1.43
CA ILE A 12 5.16 4.53 -0.40
C ILE A 12 6.56 4.80 0.13
N ASP A 13 7.06 6.02 -0.02
CA ASP A 13 8.26 6.47 0.68
C ASP A 13 7.88 7.09 2.02
N ALA A 14 8.17 6.41 3.12
CA ALA A 14 7.83 6.88 4.45
C ALA A 14 8.86 7.90 4.93
N LYS A 15 8.39 9.06 5.40
CA LYS A 15 9.27 10.12 5.92
C LYS A 15 10.13 9.73 7.13
N ASN A 16 9.75 8.70 7.88
CA ASN A 16 10.46 8.17 9.05
C ASN A 16 9.88 6.82 9.49
N GLY A 17 10.55 6.17 10.46
CA GLY A 17 10.14 4.86 10.98
C GLY A 17 8.74 4.84 11.61
N ARG A 18 8.27 5.95 12.20
CA ARG A 18 6.89 6.04 12.73
C ARG A 18 5.85 5.99 11.62
N ALA A 19 6.11 6.69 10.51
CA ALA A 19 5.23 6.64 9.35
C ALA A 19 5.24 5.24 8.70
N ALA A 20 6.40 4.60 8.59
CA ALA A 20 6.51 3.24 8.08
C ALA A 20 5.68 2.23 8.91
N ALA A 21 5.77 2.30 10.24
CA ALA A 21 4.98 1.45 11.13
C ALA A 21 3.46 1.69 10.99
N TRP A 22 3.03 2.93 10.76
CA TRP A 22 1.62 3.26 10.53
C TRP A 22 1.11 2.61 9.24
N TYR A 23 1.84 2.73 8.14
CA TYR A 23 1.47 2.09 6.86
C TYR A 23 1.50 0.56 6.93
N ALA A 24 2.44 -0.01 7.68
CA ALA A 24 2.47 -1.46 7.93
C ALA A 24 1.20 -1.96 8.63
N GLY A 25 0.59 -1.14 9.50
CA GLY A 25 -0.69 -1.44 10.12
C GLY A 25 -1.86 -1.58 9.14
N TYR A 26 -1.74 -1.03 7.92
CA TYR A 26 -2.70 -1.18 6.83
C TYR A 26 -2.31 -2.27 5.81
N GLY A 27 -1.31 -3.09 6.12
CA GLY A 27 -0.86 -4.18 5.26
C GLY A 27 0.22 -3.81 4.25
N ALA A 28 0.82 -2.61 4.36
CA ALA A 28 1.99 -2.28 3.55
C ALA A 28 3.23 -3.05 4.04
N VAL A 29 4.02 -3.59 3.13
CA VAL A 29 5.21 -4.38 3.47
C VAL A 29 6.48 -3.57 3.20
N LEU A 30 7.42 -3.56 4.15
CA LEU A 30 8.73 -2.92 3.99
C LEU A 30 9.52 -3.54 2.85
N GLN A 31 10.16 -2.70 2.05
CA GLN A 31 11.14 -3.12 1.06
C GLN A 31 12.52 -3.28 1.74
N LEU A 32 13.31 -4.26 1.29
CA LEU A 32 14.62 -4.58 1.88
C LEU A 32 15.65 -3.45 1.75
N ASP A 33 15.48 -2.56 0.75
CA ASP A 33 16.27 -1.35 0.53
C ASP A 33 15.48 -0.41 -0.40
N PRO A 34 15.12 0.84 -0.03
CA PRO A 34 15.44 1.54 1.22
C PRO A 34 14.57 1.11 2.40
N LEU A 35 15.14 1.21 3.61
CA LEU A 35 14.51 0.85 4.90
C LEU A 35 13.21 1.61 5.26
N LEU A 36 12.77 2.54 4.40
CA LEU A 36 11.55 3.35 4.57
C LEU A 36 10.60 3.28 3.38
N SER A 37 10.91 2.50 2.34
CA SER A 37 9.96 2.23 1.27
C SER A 37 9.04 1.08 1.64
N LEU A 38 7.75 1.24 1.39
CA LEU A 38 6.74 0.20 1.55
C LEU A 38 5.95 -0.01 0.27
N VAL A 39 5.41 -1.22 0.11
CA VAL A 39 4.51 -1.57 -0.98
C VAL A 39 3.16 -1.97 -0.40
N LEU A 40 2.08 -1.32 -0.84
CA LEU A 40 0.70 -1.70 -0.53
C LEU A 40 0.01 -2.22 -1.80
N SER A 41 -0.42 -3.48 -1.79
CA SER A 41 -1.09 -4.06 -2.96
C SER A 41 -2.47 -3.46 -3.19
N PHE A 42 -2.86 -3.28 -4.45
CA PHE A 42 -4.21 -2.85 -4.80
C PHE A 42 -5.28 -3.90 -4.46
N THR A 43 -4.92 -5.18 -4.36
CA THR A 43 -5.83 -6.23 -3.87
C THR A 43 -6.27 -5.93 -2.44
N THR A 44 -5.31 -5.64 -1.55
CA THR A 44 -5.56 -5.24 -0.16
C THR A 44 -6.45 -4.00 -0.07
N VAL A 45 -6.20 -2.99 -0.92
CA VAL A 45 -7.02 -1.78 -0.97
C VAL A 45 -8.44 -2.07 -1.46
N ALA A 46 -8.59 -2.89 -2.51
CA ALA A 46 -9.89 -3.25 -3.05
C ALA A 46 -10.75 -3.99 -2.02
N ASP A 47 -10.18 -4.95 -1.29
CA ASP A 47 -10.86 -5.71 -0.24
C ASP A 47 -11.31 -4.79 0.92
N ALA A 48 -10.43 -3.86 1.33
CA ALA A 48 -10.75 -2.89 2.37
C ALA A 48 -11.89 -1.96 1.95
N VAL A 49 -11.88 -1.48 0.71
CA VAL A 49 -12.95 -0.63 0.16
C VAL A 49 -14.27 -1.39 0.03
N ALA A 50 -14.25 -2.64 -0.43
CA ALA A 50 -15.44 -3.49 -0.52
C ALA A 50 -16.06 -3.71 0.87
N THR A 51 -15.22 -4.03 1.86
CA THR A 51 -15.66 -4.19 3.26
C THR A 51 -16.26 -2.90 3.80
N ALA A 52 -15.58 -1.76 3.64
CA ALA A 52 -16.05 -0.46 4.14
C ALA A 52 -17.37 0.00 3.49
N ARG A 53 -17.65 -0.39 2.24
CA ARG A 53 -18.91 -0.08 1.55
C ARG A 53 -20.09 -0.93 2.02
N SER A 54 -19.82 -2.06 2.67
CA SER A 54 -20.83 -2.99 3.20
C SER A 54 -21.22 -2.72 4.65
N LEU A 55 -20.57 -1.73 5.29
CA LEU A 55 -20.89 -1.19 6.61
C LEU A 55 -21.89 -0.03 6.48
#